data_AF-A0A6B8RZZ6-F1
#
_entry.id   AF-A0A6B8RZZ6-F1
#
_cell.length_a   1.000
_cell.length_b   1.000
_cell.length_c   1.000
_cell.angle_alpha   90.00
_cell.angle_beta   90.00
_cell.angle_gamma   90.00
#
_symmetry.space_group_name_H-M   'P 1'
#
loop_
_entity.id
_entity.type
_entity.pdbx_description
1 polymer ?
#
loop_
_entity_poly.entity_id
_entity_poly.type
_entity_poly.pdbx_seq_one_letter_code
_entity_poly.pdbx_strand_id
1 'polypeptide(L)'
;MLLIARDKTKPLEKLKWSKNGLKLLDKAVAAAPEDSLIRLLRGKAVFKLPEKHFRRTQTVIEDYTFLIDQEMRQEGTLEPEKYSQVVYDLGEAYHRIGRNKDAEMCWKRLENQTQDPEMQQLLSTNLQSLEGKPEIEDNKTESLSSMLVGAALAIGNAFSRWVEKEKKKEKAALRRKRRKNKKSRR
;
A
#
# COMPACT_ATOMS: atom_id res chain seq x y z
N MET A 1 -19.57 5.02 13.75
CA MET A 1 -20.45 4.62 12.62
C MET A 1 -20.03 3.30 11.96
N LEU A 2 -18.75 3.08 11.66
CA LEU A 2 -18.31 1.76 11.15
C LEU A 2 -18.53 0.61 12.14
N LEU A 3 -18.29 0.84 13.44
CA LEU A 3 -18.59 -0.14 14.48
C LEU A 3 -20.10 -0.45 14.56
N ILE A 4 -20.95 0.57 14.42
CA ILE A 4 -22.41 0.37 14.33
C ILE A 4 -22.75 -0.53 13.15
N ALA A 5 -22.12 -0.33 11.99
CA ALA A 5 -22.34 -1.18 10.81
C ALA A 5 -21.93 -2.63 11.06
N ARG A 6 -20.83 -2.88 11.79
CA ARG A 6 -20.38 -4.23 12.16
C ARG A 6 -21.48 -4.99 12.91
N ASP A 7 -22.15 -4.30 13.82
CA ASP A 7 -23.13 -4.88 14.73
C ASP A 7 -24.54 -4.97 14.09
N LYS A 8 -24.74 -4.47 12.87
CA LYS A 8 -26.00 -4.63 12.13
C LYS A 8 -26.10 -6.00 11.46
N THR A 9 -27.26 -6.64 11.66
CA THR A 9 -27.61 -7.92 11.02
C THR A 9 -28.22 -7.73 9.62
N LYS A 10 -29.01 -6.68 9.42
CA LYS A 10 -29.66 -6.39 8.13
C LYS A 10 -28.66 -5.84 7.10
N PRO A 11 -28.53 -6.44 5.90
CA PRO A 11 -27.53 -6.02 4.91
C PRO A 11 -27.63 -4.54 4.48
N LEU A 12 -28.84 -4.04 4.25
CA LEU A 12 -29.05 -2.64 3.84
C LEU A 12 -28.68 -1.63 4.93
N GLU A 13 -28.97 -1.95 6.20
CA GLU A 13 -28.56 -1.12 7.32
C GLU A 13 -27.03 -1.13 7.47
N LYS A 14 -26.40 -2.31 7.36
CA LYS A 14 -24.94 -2.45 7.38
C LYS A 14 -24.30 -1.60 6.31
N LEU A 15 -24.77 -1.68 5.07
CA LEU A 15 -24.27 -0.84 3.97
C LEU A 15 -24.46 0.65 4.25
N LYS A 16 -25.63 1.09 4.74
CA LYS A 16 -25.91 2.49 5.07
C LYS A 16 -24.93 3.02 6.12
N TRP A 17 -24.76 2.30 7.24
CA TRP A 17 -23.88 2.72 8.32
C TRP A 17 -22.40 2.64 7.94
N SER A 18 -22.00 1.65 7.12
CA SER A 18 -20.65 1.57 6.55
C SER A 18 -20.37 2.81 5.70
N LYS A 19 -21.24 3.16 4.74
CA LYS A 19 -21.07 4.36 3.90
C LYS A 19 -20.97 5.63 4.74
N ASN A 20 -21.78 5.77 5.78
CA ASN A 20 -21.72 6.93 6.67
C ASN A 20 -20.40 6.99 7.46
N GLY A 21 -19.92 5.85 7.96
CA GLY A 21 -18.64 5.81 8.66
C GLY A 21 -17.44 6.06 7.76
N LEU A 22 -17.48 5.59 6.51
CA LEU A 22 -16.47 5.91 5.51
C LEU A 22 -16.43 7.41 5.19
N LYS A 23 -17.60 8.05 5.01
CA LYS A 23 -17.67 9.51 4.83
C LYS A 23 -17.07 10.28 6.00
N LEU A 24 -17.23 9.79 7.22
CA LEU A 24 -16.65 10.43 8.40
C LEU A 24 -15.11 10.33 8.39
N LEU A 25 -14.56 9.17 8.03
CA LEU A 25 -13.11 9.00 7.88
C LEU A 25 -12.55 9.87 6.76
N ASP A 26 -13.26 10.00 5.64
CA ASP A 26 -12.86 10.89 4.55
C ASP A 26 -12.79 12.35 5.02
N LYS A 27 -13.79 12.80 5.79
CA LYS A 27 -13.79 14.14 6.40
C LYS A 27 -12.66 14.31 7.41
N ALA A 28 -12.34 13.28 8.20
CA ALA A 28 -11.27 13.34 9.18
C ALA A 28 -9.89 13.51 8.49
N VAL A 29 -9.61 12.73 7.44
CA VAL A 29 -8.38 12.90 6.65
C VAL A 29 -8.36 14.25 5.93
N ALA A 30 -9.50 14.74 5.42
CA ALA A 30 -9.56 16.06 4.81
C ALA A 30 -9.28 17.19 5.81
N ALA A 31 -9.69 17.05 7.06
CA ALA A 31 -9.43 18.03 8.12
C ALA A 31 -7.99 17.99 8.65
N ALA A 32 -7.36 16.80 8.67
CA ALA A 32 -6.01 16.60 9.16
C ALA A 32 -5.23 15.67 8.20
N PRO A 33 -4.79 16.18 7.02
CA PRO A 33 -4.20 15.36 5.97
C PRO A 33 -2.80 14.84 6.30
N GLU A 34 -2.11 15.42 7.28
CA GLU A 34 -0.76 14.97 7.68
C GLU A 34 -0.79 14.02 8.89
N ASP A 35 -1.98 13.70 9.42
CA ASP A 35 -2.13 12.78 10.56
C ASP A 35 -2.05 11.32 10.11
N SER A 36 -0.94 10.67 10.47
CA SER A 36 -0.65 9.27 10.16
C SER A 36 -1.67 8.32 10.78
N LEU A 37 -2.15 8.61 12.00
CA LEU A 37 -3.06 7.73 12.70
C LEU A 37 -4.43 7.69 12.00
N ILE A 38 -4.93 8.86 11.58
CA ILE A 38 -6.22 8.94 10.85
C ILE A 38 -6.12 8.23 9.50
N ARG A 39 -5.02 8.40 8.77
CA ARG A 39 -4.79 7.68 7.50
C ARG A 39 -4.62 6.18 7.69
N LEU A 40 -3.90 5.75 8.72
CA LEU A 40 -3.76 4.33 9.05
C LEU A 40 -5.12 3.72 9.37
N LEU A 41 -5.94 4.42 10.16
CA LEU A 41 -7.30 3.98 10.49
C LEU A 41 -8.17 3.88 9.23
N ARG A 42 -8.11 4.88 8.34
CA ARG A 42 -8.87 4.88 7.09
C ARG A 42 -8.43 3.76 6.17
N GLY A 43 -7.13 3.62 5.92
CA GLY A 43 -6.55 2.54 5.12
C GLY A 43 -6.99 1.16 5.63
N LYS A 44 -6.83 0.89 6.93
CA LYS A 44 -7.23 -0.40 7.54
C LYS A 44 -8.72 -0.69 7.44
N ALA A 45 -9.56 0.32 7.69
CA ALA A 45 -11.01 0.17 7.64
C ALA A 45 -11.51 -0.13 6.21
N VAL A 46 -10.83 0.44 5.23
CA VAL A 46 -11.22 0.39 3.82
C VAL A 46 -10.63 -0.82 3.11
N PHE A 47 -9.42 -1.25 3.48
CA PHE A 47 -8.72 -2.38 2.84
C PHE A 47 -9.50 -3.69 2.85
N LYS A 48 -10.34 -3.92 3.87
CA LYS A 48 -11.14 -5.15 3.97
C LYS A 48 -12.44 -5.11 3.16
N LEU A 49 -12.72 -4.00 2.45
CA LEU A 49 -13.98 -3.82 1.73
C LEU A 49 -13.92 -4.41 0.32
N PRO A 50 -15.01 -5.06 -0.15
CA PRO A 50 -15.07 -5.58 -1.52
C PRO A 50 -14.97 -4.46 -2.57
N GLU A 51 -13.95 -4.53 -3.42
CA GLU A 51 -13.66 -3.48 -4.41
C GLU A 51 -14.83 -3.22 -5.38
N LYS A 52 -15.53 -4.28 -5.82
CA LYS A 52 -16.67 -4.18 -6.75
C LYS A 52 -17.78 -3.23 -6.28
N HIS A 53 -17.99 -3.12 -4.97
CA HIS A 53 -19.09 -2.33 -4.40
C HIS A 53 -18.65 -0.98 -3.84
N PHE A 54 -17.43 -0.93 -3.29
CA PHE A 54 -16.95 0.25 -2.58
C PHE A 54 -16.02 1.11 -3.44
N ARG A 55 -15.22 0.50 -4.33
CA ARG A 55 -14.23 1.17 -5.17
C ARG A 55 -13.26 2.03 -4.36
N ARG A 56 -12.57 1.40 -3.41
CA ARG A 56 -11.76 2.12 -2.39
C ARG A 56 -10.33 1.64 -2.29
N THR A 57 -9.91 0.69 -3.12
CA THR A 57 -8.52 0.25 -3.17
C THR A 57 -7.57 1.42 -3.44
N GLN A 58 -7.98 2.38 -4.27
CA GLN A 58 -7.20 3.60 -4.51
C GLN A 58 -6.97 4.44 -3.23
N THR A 59 -7.98 4.55 -2.36
CA THR A 59 -7.85 5.25 -1.07
C THR A 59 -6.83 4.55 -0.15
N VAL A 60 -6.78 3.22 -0.19
CA VAL A 60 -5.78 2.44 0.56
C VAL A 60 -4.38 2.71 0.03
N ILE A 61 -4.21 2.70 -1.30
CA ILE A 61 -2.93 2.99 -1.95
C ILE A 61 -2.43 4.37 -1.51
N GLU A 62 -3.29 5.39 -1.54
CA GLU A 62 -2.97 6.75 -1.11
C GLU A 62 -2.52 6.81 0.35
N ASP A 63 -3.29 6.22 1.26
CA ASP A 63 -3.00 6.26 2.70
C ASP A 63 -1.72 5.49 3.03
N TYR A 64 -1.55 4.29 2.50
CA TYR A 64 -0.39 3.45 2.82
C TYR A 64 0.89 3.98 2.18
N THR A 65 0.81 4.55 0.97
CA THR A 65 1.97 5.22 0.36
C THR A 65 2.39 6.42 1.22
N PHE A 66 1.44 7.23 1.69
CA PHE A 66 1.73 8.34 2.59
C PHE A 66 2.44 7.88 3.87
N LEU A 67 1.94 6.82 4.51
CA LEU A 67 2.51 6.28 5.74
C LEU A 67 3.93 5.75 5.55
N ILE A 68 4.17 5.01 4.47
CA ILE A 68 5.51 4.50 4.14
C ILE A 68 6.46 5.67 3.85
N ASP A 69 6.02 6.67 3.09
CA ASP A 69 6.82 7.86 2.79
C ASP A 69 7.15 8.69 4.03
N GLN A 70 6.23 8.73 5.01
CA GLN A 70 6.45 9.40 6.28
C GLN A 70 7.45 8.63 7.15
N GLU A 71 7.29 7.31 7.30
CA GLU A 71 8.24 6.46 8.02
C GLU A 71 9.66 6.58 7.44
N MET A 72 9.76 6.69 6.11
CA MET A 72 11.04 6.88 5.43
C MET A 72 11.66 8.27 5.60
N ARG A 73 10.88 9.26 6.06
CA ARG A 73 11.34 10.62 6.37
C ARG A 73 11.63 10.79 7.86
N GLN A 74 10.85 10.15 8.71
CA GLN A 74 10.91 10.20 10.16
C GLN A 74 10.82 8.76 10.68
N GLU A 75 11.99 8.16 10.94
CA GLU A 75 12.08 6.81 11.49
C GLU A 75 11.39 6.76 12.86
N GLY A 76 10.54 5.76 13.09
CA GLY A 76 9.85 5.53 14.36
C GLY A 76 8.38 5.99 14.41
N THR A 77 7.75 6.32 13.27
CA THR A 77 6.32 6.66 13.22
C THR A 77 5.44 5.41 13.31
N LEU A 78 5.93 4.27 12.82
CA LEU A 78 5.30 2.97 12.82
C LEU A 78 6.20 1.94 13.50
N GLU A 79 5.58 1.05 14.28
CA GLU A 79 6.27 -0.16 14.75
C GLU A 79 6.70 -1.02 13.55
N PRO A 80 7.85 -1.71 13.60
CA PRO A 80 8.36 -2.50 12.48
C PRO A 80 7.36 -3.51 11.91
N GLU A 81 6.61 -4.18 12.78
CA GLU A 81 5.57 -5.15 12.41
C GLU A 81 4.42 -4.47 11.65
N LYS A 82 3.97 -3.31 12.14
CA LYS A 82 2.93 -2.50 11.49
C LYS A 82 3.40 -1.98 10.14
N TYR A 83 4.65 -1.54 10.05
CA TYR A 83 5.26 -1.12 8.79
C TYR A 83 5.25 -2.28 7.78
N SER A 84 5.71 -3.46 8.17
CA SER A 84 5.74 -4.64 7.31
C SER A 84 4.34 -4.99 6.80
N GLN A 85 3.33 -4.97 7.67
CA GLN A 85 1.94 -5.21 7.29
C GLN A 85 1.42 -4.16 6.30
N VAL A 86 1.72 -2.87 6.52
CA VAL A 86 1.29 -1.79 5.63
C VAL A 86 1.89 -1.95 4.22
N VAL A 87 3.16 -2.33 4.12
CA VAL A 87 3.81 -2.60 2.82
C VAL A 87 3.20 -3.83 2.15
N TYR A 88 2.86 -4.87 2.92
CA TYR A 88 2.26 -6.09 2.39
C TYR A 88 0.87 -5.81 1.83
N ASP A 89 0.03 -5.14 2.63
CA ASP A 89 -1.32 -4.77 2.24
C ASP A 89 -1.32 -3.79 1.05
N LEU A 90 -0.31 -2.93 0.92
CA LEU A 90 -0.13 -2.07 -0.25
C LEU A 90 0.12 -2.90 -1.52
N GLY A 91 0.93 -3.96 -1.42
CA GLY A 91 1.14 -4.90 -2.53
C GLY A 91 -0.15 -5.60 -2.94
N GLU A 92 -0.95 -6.07 -1.97
CA GLU A 92 -2.28 -6.62 -2.25
C GLU A 92 -3.22 -5.58 -2.89
N ALA A 93 -3.19 -4.33 -2.42
CA ALA A 93 -4.00 -3.27 -2.99
C ALA A 93 -3.66 -3.03 -4.47
N TYR A 94 -2.37 -3.01 -4.84
CA TYR A 94 -1.96 -2.92 -6.23
C TYR A 94 -2.39 -4.12 -7.07
N HIS A 95 -2.21 -5.33 -6.53
CA HIS A 95 -2.65 -6.56 -7.20
C HIS A 95 -4.16 -6.57 -7.49
N ARG A 96 -4.98 -6.13 -6.53
CA ARG A 96 -6.44 -6.06 -6.67
C ARG A 96 -6.92 -5.17 -7.82
N ILE A 97 -6.15 -4.16 -8.20
CA ILE A 97 -6.47 -3.27 -9.33
C ILE A 97 -5.66 -3.61 -10.60
N GLY A 98 -4.98 -4.75 -10.62
CA GLY A 98 -4.23 -5.23 -11.79
C GLY A 98 -2.86 -4.57 -11.98
N ARG A 99 -2.36 -3.81 -11.01
CA ARG A 99 -1.02 -3.18 -11.06
C ARG A 99 0.03 -4.15 -10.54
N ASN A 100 0.24 -5.24 -11.29
CA ASN A 100 1.07 -6.38 -10.89
C ASN A 100 2.54 -5.99 -10.64
N LYS A 101 3.10 -5.08 -11.45
CA LYS A 101 4.47 -4.58 -11.24
C LYS A 101 4.66 -3.88 -9.90
N ASP A 102 3.70 -3.06 -9.51
CA ASP A 102 3.80 -2.28 -8.27
C ASP A 102 3.61 -3.19 -7.05
N ALA A 103 2.73 -4.20 -7.17
CA ALA A 103 2.58 -5.25 -6.18
C ALA A 103 3.88 -6.04 -5.97
N GLU A 104 4.53 -6.46 -7.07
CA GLU A 104 5.80 -7.17 -7.05
C GLU A 104 6.89 -6.38 -6.31
N MET A 105 6.99 -5.06 -6.57
CA MET A 105 7.97 -4.20 -5.90
C MET A 105 7.74 -4.12 -4.39
N CYS A 106 6.50 -4.01 -3.94
CA CYS A 106 6.15 -4.00 -2.52
C CYS A 106 6.59 -5.31 -1.84
N TRP A 107 6.28 -6.46 -2.45
CA TRP A 107 6.58 -7.77 -1.86
C TRP A 107 8.07 -8.11 -1.88
N LYS A 108 8.80 -7.82 -2.95
CA LYS A 108 10.27 -8.00 -3.00
C LYS A 108 10.99 -7.15 -1.96
N ARG A 109 10.47 -5.95 -1.67
CA ARG A 109 11.03 -5.11 -0.61
C ARG A 109 10.90 -5.79 0.75
N LEU A 110 9.74 -6.35 1.05
CA LEU A 110 9.51 -7.04 2.32
C LEU A 110 10.37 -8.29 2.46
N GLU A 111 10.54 -9.05 1.39
CA GLU A 111 11.39 -10.25 1.38
C GLU A 111 12.83 -9.93 1.82
N ASN A 112 13.36 -8.77 1.39
CA ASN A 112 14.69 -8.31 1.78
C ASN A 112 14.80 -7.81 3.24
N GLN A 113 13.68 -7.60 3.92
CA GLN A 113 13.62 -6.96 5.24
C GLN A 113 13.10 -7.89 6.34
N THR A 114 12.25 -8.87 6.00
CA THR A 114 11.63 -9.75 6.97
C THR A 114 12.48 -10.99 7.26
N GLN A 115 12.52 -11.36 8.54
CA GLN A 115 13.13 -12.61 9.01
C GLN A 115 12.08 -13.66 9.40
N ASP A 116 10.79 -13.30 9.30
CA ASP A 116 9.67 -14.16 9.65
C ASP A 116 9.44 -15.21 8.54
N PRO A 117 9.57 -16.52 8.85
CA PRO A 117 9.35 -17.60 7.88
C PRO A 117 7.93 -17.63 7.29
N GLU A 118 6.90 -17.31 8.07
CA GLU A 118 5.51 -17.34 7.58
C GLU A 118 5.30 -16.24 6.54
N MET A 119 5.79 -15.03 6.82
CA MET A 119 5.75 -13.93 5.87
C MET A 119 6.56 -14.22 4.59
N GLN A 120 7.72 -14.88 4.69
CA GLN A 120 8.48 -15.29 3.50
C GLN A 120 7.72 -16.28 2.61
N GLN A 121 7.00 -17.24 3.21
CA GLN A 121 6.16 -18.18 2.47
C GLN A 121 4.99 -17.47 1.76
N LEU A 122 4.33 -16.52 2.44
CA LEU A 122 3.26 -15.73 1.83
C LEU A 122 3.78 -14.87 0.66
N LEU A 123 4.92 -14.21 0.84
CA LEU A 123 5.54 -13.38 -0.20
C LEU A 123 5.94 -14.19 -1.43
N SER A 124 6.60 -15.35 -1.24
CA SER A 124 6.98 -16.24 -2.33
C SER A 124 5.76 -16.76 -3.11
N THR A 125 4.70 -17.15 -2.41
CA THR A 125 3.43 -17.58 -3.04
C THR A 125 2.83 -16.44 -3.89
N ASN A 126 2.79 -15.23 -3.33
CA ASN A 126 2.23 -14.07 -4.02
C ASN A 126 3.07 -13.66 -5.25
N LEU A 127 4.40 -13.70 -5.14
CA LEU A 127 5.30 -13.42 -6.25
C LEU A 127 5.19 -14.46 -7.38
N GLN A 128 5.09 -15.75 -7.04
CA GLN A 128 4.83 -16.81 -8.02
C GLN A 128 3.49 -16.58 -8.75
N SER A 129 2.46 -16.10 -8.04
CA SER A 129 1.16 -15.79 -8.65
C SER A 129 1.19 -14.64 -9.67
N LEU A 130 2.29 -13.86 -9.70
CA LEU A 130 2.51 -12.77 -10.66
C LEU A 130 3.31 -13.21 -11.88
N GLU A 131 3.96 -14.38 -11.85
CA GLU A 131 4.77 -14.87 -12.96
C GLU A 131 3.91 -15.05 -14.22
N GLY A 132 4.33 -14.41 -15.32
CA GLY A 132 3.63 -14.46 -16.60
C GLY A 132 2.42 -13.53 -16.73
N LYS A 133 2.06 -12.77 -15.69
CA LYS A 133 1.01 -11.74 -15.79
C LYS A 133 1.52 -10.46 -16.44
N PRO A 134 0.66 -9.71 -17.17
CA PRO A 134 1.04 -8.40 -17.68
C PRO A 134 1.29 -7.42 -16.53
N GLU A 135 2.10 -6.42 -16.81
CA GLU A 135 2.52 -5.40 -15.85
C GLU A 135 1.36 -4.59 -15.27
N ILE A 136 0.39 -4.31 -16.14
CA ILE A 136 -0.87 -3.64 -15.86
C ILE A 136 -1.93 -4.48 -16.56
N GLU A 137 -2.92 -4.97 -15.82
CA GLU A 137 -4.11 -5.59 -16.40
C GLU A 137 -5.10 -4.50 -16.82
N ASP A 138 -5.54 -4.53 -18.08
CA ASP A 138 -6.62 -3.67 -18.58
C ASP A 138 -7.96 -4.12 -17.98
N ASN A 139 -8.21 -3.72 -16.74
CA ASN A 139 -9.53 -3.86 -16.14
C ASN A 139 -10.47 -2.85 -16.83
N LYS A 140 -11.25 -3.34 -17.81
CA LYS A 140 -12.43 -2.64 -18.37
C LYS A 140 -13.46 -2.40 -17.26
N THR A 141 -13.23 -1.39 -16.42
CA THR A 141 -14.30 -0.71 -15.68
C THR A 141 -14.54 0.61 -16.41
N GLU A 142 -15.34 0.51 -17.46
CA GLU A 142 -15.85 1.65 -18.21
C GLU A 142 -16.44 2.69 -17.24
N SER A 143 -16.21 3.97 -17.55
CA SER A 143 -16.95 5.15 -17.05
C SER A 143 -16.30 6.11 -16.03
N LEU A 144 -15.07 5.94 -15.54
CA LEU A 144 -14.42 6.97 -14.67
C LEU A 144 -12.96 7.33 -15.02
N SER A 145 -12.43 6.77 -16.11
CA SER A 145 -11.02 6.87 -16.48
C SER A 145 -10.57 8.31 -16.79
N SER A 146 -11.43 9.18 -17.33
CA SER A 146 -11.01 10.52 -17.79
C SER A 146 -10.77 11.53 -16.67
N MET A 147 -11.43 11.40 -15.51
CA MET A 147 -11.18 12.27 -14.34
C MET A 147 -10.09 11.72 -13.40
N LEU A 148 -9.83 10.41 -13.43
CA LEU A 148 -8.85 9.76 -12.55
C LEU A 148 -7.40 9.84 -13.06
N VAL A 149 -7.17 10.09 -14.36
CA VAL A 149 -5.83 10.25 -14.93
C VAL A 149 -5.05 11.38 -14.23
N GLY A 150 -5.69 12.48 -13.83
CA GLY A 150 -5.02 13.59 -13.16
C GLY A 150 -4.48 13.26 -11.76
N ALA A 151 -5.25 12.53 -10.94
CA ALA A 151 -4.83 12.12 -9.60
C ALA A 151 -3.87 10.91 -9.62
N ALA A 152 -4.09 9.98 -10.55
CA ALA A 152 -3.20 8.83 -10.76
C ALA A 152 -1.78 9.26 -11.18
N LEU A 153 -1.64 10.35 -11.95
CA LEU A 153 -0.34 10.92 -12.29
C LEU A 153 0.38 11.54 -11.07
N ALA A 154 -0.35 12.19 -10.16
CA ALA A 154 0.23 12.77 -8.95
C ALA A 154 0.70 11.71 -7.93
N ILE A 155 -0.10 10.65 -7.75
CA ILE A 155 0.23 9.52 -6.87
C ILE A 155 1.29 8.61 -7.51
N GLY A 156 1.20 8.40 -8.83
CA GLY A 156 2.25 7.75 -9.62
C GLY A 156 3.59 8.47 -9.50
N ASN A 157 3.60 9.81 -9.45
CA ASN A 157 4.80 10.59 -9.18
C ASN A 157 5.36 10.38 -7.77
N ALA A 158 4.52 10.29 -6.74
CA ALA A 158 4.98 10.00 -5.37
C ALA A 158 5.55 8.57 -5.26
N PHE A 159 4.85 7.59 -5.81
CA PHE A 159 5.33 6.21 -5.88
C PHE A 159 6.61 6.08 -6.73
N SER A 160 6.72 6.79 -7.85
CA SER A 160 7.93 6.81 -8.67
C SER A 160 9.11 7.43 -7.92
N ARG A 161 8.89 8.53 -7.17
CA ARG A 161 9.92 9.11 -6.29
C ARG A 161 10.34 8.13 -5.19
N TRP A 162 9.39 7.39 -4.62
CA TRP A 162 9.66 6.33 -3.65
C TRP A 162 10.52 5.22 -4.26
N VAL A 163 10.14 4.70 -5.44
CA VAL A 163 10.91 3.70 -6.21
C VAL A 163 12.33 4.20 -6.52
N GLU A 164 12.48 5.45 -6.96
CA GLU A 164 13.79 6.04 -7.24
C GLU A 164 14.67 6.16 -5.98
N LYS A 165 14.07 6.54 -4.85
CA LYS A 165 14.78 6.67 -3.57
C LYS A 165 15.28 5.31 -3.09
N GLU A 166 14.52 4.24 -3.31
CA GLU A 166 14.95 2.87 -3.01
C GLU A 166 16.09 2.39 -3.91
N LYS A 167 15.99 2.58 -5.23
CA LYS A 167 17.08 2.26 -6.16
C LYS A 167 18.39 2.97 -5.78
N LYS A 168 18.32 4.20 -5.24
CA LYS A 168 19.49 4.93 -4.72
C LYS A 168 20.05 4.31 -3.44
N LYS A 169 19.20 3.89 -2.49
CA LYS A 169 19.63 3.23 -1.24
C LYS A 169 20.32 1.89 -1.51
N GLU A 170 19.76 1.04 -2.37
CA GLU A 170 20.36 -0.25 -2.74
C GLU A 170 21.74 -0.07 -3.39
N LYS A 171 21.85 0.84 -4.36
CA LYS A 171 23.14 1.17 -5.01
C LYS A 171 24.17 1.68 -4.01
N ALA A 172 23.76 2.49 -3.04
CA ALA A 172 24.63 3.00 -1.98
C ALA A 172 25.10 1.87 -1.03
N ALA A 173 24.20 0.96 -0.64
CA ALA A 173 24.52 -0.21 0.18
C ALA A 173 25.49 -1.16 -0.52
N LEU A 174 25.28 -1.43 -1.82
CA LEU A 174 26.17 -2.26 -2.64
C LEU A 174 27.57 -1.64 -2.77
N ARG A 175 27.65 -0.31 -2.98
CA ARG A 175 28.93 0.43 -3.00
C ARG A 175 29.65 0.35 -1.64
N ARG A 176 28.93 0.43 -0.52
CA ARG A 176 29.50 0.27 0.83
C ARG A 176 30.02 -1.16 1.08
N LYS A 177 29.27 -2.20 0.70
CA LYS A 177 29.72 -3.60 0.78
C LYS A 177 30.99 -3.85 -0.06
N ARG A 178 31.04 -3.34 -1.30
CA ARG A 178 32.23 -3.42 -2.17
C ARG A 178 33.47 -2.73 -1.57
N ARG A 179 33.30 -1.57 -0.92
CA ARG A 179 34.39 -0.87 -0.22
C ARG A 179 34.92 -1.64 1.00
N LYS A 180 34.03 -2.28 1.78
CA LYS A 180 34.42 -3.12 2.93
C LYS A 180 35.19 -4.37 2.47
N ASN A 181 34.72 -5.07 1.43
CA ASN A 181 35.42 -6.23 0.87
C ASN A 181 36.79 -5.91 0.26
N LYS A 182 36.99 -4.67 -0.22
CA LYS A 182 38.29 -4.22 -0.76
C LYS A 182 39.28 -3.83 0.34
N LYS A 183 38.81 -3.52 1.55
CA LYS A 183 39.63 -3.24 2.74
C LYS A 183 40.00 -4.50 3.53
N SER A 184 39.24 -5.59 3.44
CA SER A 184 39.57 -6.86 4.12
C SER A 184 40.48 -7.78 3.30
N ARG A 185 40.89 -7.36 2.10
CA ARG A 185 41.80 -8.07 1.18
C ARG A 185 43.16 -7.39 1.04
N ARG A 186 43.42 -6.36 1.86
CA ARG A 186 44.71 -5.69 2.04
C ARG A 186 45.14 -5.90 3.48
#